data_AF-A0A537KP41-F1
#
_entry.id   AF-A0A537KP41-F1
#
_cell.length_a   1.000
_cell.length_b   1.000
_cell.length_c   1.000
_cell.angle_alpha   90.00
_cell.angle_beta   90.00
_cell.angle_gamma   90.00
#
_symmetry.space_group_name_H-M   'P 1'
#
loop_
_entity.id
_entity.type
_entity.pdbx_description
1 polymer ?
#
loop_
_entity_poly.entity_id
_entity_poly.type
_entity_poly.pdbx_seq_one_letter_code
_entity_poly.pdbx_strand_id
1 'polypeptide(L)'
;MKIISINRTIIAVFIFLGTAFLFSCQKETSLSNSTTVTEEQAATYSDESAQADASFDDVTDVGMTAADEDNTASVGRMDRDYHPDFAELRAAIGLCATITVTRNDTTYPKTITIDFGDSCVGLDGKLRSGKIVLHLTGPIRKPGSVLTITFVNFYINHIHLEGTKIISNLNENGAIKFTVQVVGGKVTFPSGRGYSYESFKYKKQIAGMDTRIVRDDAFEITGWAKIEVNNGVVIKLEIVDPLIKKVACHWISDGTLKIQINDRVLKLDYGFPHNGECDNKALLTWNNGNSQRVILLP
;
A
#
# COMPACT_ATOMS: atom_id res chain seq x y z
N MET A 1 -14.87 -17.89 7.21
CA MET A 1 -13.96 -16.90 6.60
C MET A 1 -14.70 -15.58 6.54
N LYS A 2 -14.17 -14.50 7.13
CA LYS A 2 -14.78 -13.17 6.98
C LYS A 2 -14.61 -12.77 5.50
N ILE A 3 -15.70 -12.46 4.80
CA ILE A 3 -15.67 -12.00 3.39
C ILE A 3 -15.47 -10.49 3.44
N ILE A 4 -14.44 -9.99 2.76
CA ILE A 4 -14.10 -8.57 2.73
C ILE A 4 -14.72 -7.99 1.46
N SER A 5 -15.88 -7.33 1.57
CA SER A 5 -16.36 -6.45 0.51
C SER A 5 -16.22 -5.00 0.97
N ILE A 6 -15.31 -4.26 0.33
CA ILE A 6 -15.13 -2.84 0.56
C ILE A 6 -16.10 -2.10 -0.35
N ASN A 7 -17.17 -1.58 0.23
CA ASN A 7 -18.14 -0.75 -0.48
C ASN A 7 -17.52 0.64 -0.75
N ARG A 8 -17.38 1.01 -2.02
CA ARG A 8 -16.64 2.20 -2.48
C ARG A 8 -17.52 3.45 -2.51
N THR A 9 -16.93 4.55 -2.10
CA THR A 9 -17.46 5.92 -2.07
C THR A 9 -17.70 6.50 -3.47
N ILE A 10 -18.70 7.37 -3.55
CA ILE A 10 -19.11 8.15 -4.72
C ILE A 10 -18.09 9.27 -4.99
N ILE A 11 -17.76 9.43 -6.28
CA ILE A 11 -16.90 10.47 -6.85
C ILE A 11 -17.61 11.84 -6.76
N ALA A 12 -16.94 12.86 -6.23
CA ALA A 12 -17.30 14.26 -6.43
C ALA A 12 -16.12 15.00 -7.09
N VAL A 13 -16.33 15.40 -8.34
CA VAL A 13 -15.47 16.29 -9.12
C VAL A 13 -15.58 17.70 -8.54
N PHE A 14 -14.46 18.34 -8.21
CA PHE A 14 -14.41 19.79 -7.97
C PHE A 14 -13.37 20.44 -8.88
N ILE A 15 -13.88 21.34 -9.72
CA ILE A 15 -13.14 22.26 -10.58
C ILE A 15 -12.50 23.33 -9.69
N PHE A 16 -11.17 23.43 -9.72
CA PHE A 16 -10.41 24.45 -9.01
C PHE A 16 -10.37 25.73 -9.85
N LEU A 17 -11.13 26.76 -9.45
CA LEU A 17 -11.01 28.12 -9.98
C LEU A 17 -10.02 28.88 -9.09
N GLY A 18 -8.98 29.43 -9.72
CA GLY A 18 -7.81 29.98 -9.05
C GLY A 18 -8.08 31.19 -8.16
N THR A 19 -7.36 31.21 -7.02
CA THR A 19 -7.03 32.43 -6.29
C THR A 19 -5.54 32.39 -5.97
N ALA A 20 -4.79 33.26 -6.64
CA ALA A 20 -3.40 33.54 -6.35
C ALA A 20 -3.28 34.21 -4.99
N PHE A 21 -2.63 33.55 -4.03
CA PHE A 21 -2.09 34.20 -2.83
C PHE A 21 -0.57 34.21 -2.94
N LEU A 22 -0.05 35.41 -3.18
CA LEU A 22 1.37 35.72 -3.09
C LEU A 22 1.78 35.72 -1.61
N PHE A 23 2.54 34.70 -1.19
CA PHE A 23 3.33 34.79 0.03
C PHE A 23 4.82 34.84 -0.32
N SER A 24 5.41 35.96 0.02
CA SER A 24 6.84 36.27 -0.03
C SER A 24 7.59 35.49 1.04
N CYS A 25 8.53 34.64 0.64
CA CYS A 25 9.59 34.15 1.52
C CYS A 25 10.91 34.85 1.16
N GLN A 26 11.50 35.55 2.13
CA GLN A 26 12.85 36.10 2.04
C GLN A 26 13.86 34.96 1.85
N LYS A 27 14.72 35.11 0.85
CA LYS A 27 15.82 34.20 0.57
C LYS A 27 17.02 34.57 1.45
N GLU A 28 17.21 33.85 2.55
CA GLU A 28 18.49 33.87 3.26
C GLU A 28 19.49 33.01 2.48
N THR A 29 20.59 33.65 2.06
CA THR A 29 21.61 33.02 1.22
C THR A 29 22.78 32.63 2.11
N SER A 30 22.79 31.40 2.61
CA SER A 30 23.96 30.81 3.26
C SER A 30 24.51 29.65 2.42
N LEU A 31 25.72 29.83 1.91
CA LEU A 31 26.53 28.80 1.26
C LEU A 31 26.64 27.59 2.21
N SER A 32 26.01 26.48 1.82
CA SER A 32 25.98 25.24 2.60
C SER A 32 26.25 24.08 1.65
N ASN A 33 27.08 23.14 2.11
CA ASN A 33 27.46 21.92 1.40
C ASN A 33 26.25 21.19 0.78
N SER A 34 26.53 20.49 -0.33
CA SER A 34 25.64 19.78 -1.27
C SER A 34 24.67 18.70 -0.70
N THR A 35 24.21 18.79 0.55
CA THR A 35 23.37 17.76 1.20
C THR A 35 22.11 18.28 1.89
N THR A 36 21.90 19.61 1.98
CA THR A 36 20.70 20.16 2.61
C THR A 36 19.50 20.13 1.65
N VAL A 37 18.55 19.23 1.91
CA VAL A 37 17.26 19.13 1.19
C VAL A 37 16.35 20.30 1.59
N THR A 38 15.87 21.07 0.62
CA THR A 38 14.92 22.17 0.87
C THR A 38 13.56 21.63 1.31
N GLU A 39 12.70 22.49 1.88
CA GLU A 39 11.35 22.06 2.28
C GLU A 39 10.49 21.62 1.09
N GLU A 40 10.62 22.29 -0.05
CA GLU A 40 9.93 21.96 -1.30
C GLU A 40 10.37 20.59 -1.84
N GLN A 41 11.68 20.31 -1.81
CA GLN A 41 12.22 19.01 -2.18
C GLN A 41 11.74 17.93 -1.21
N ALA A 42 11.75 18.19 0.09
CA ALA A 42 11.29 17.25 1.11
C ALA A 42 9.80 16.90 0.95
N ALA A 43 8.96 17.88 0.60
CA ALA A 43 7.55 17.66 0.29
C ALA A 43 7.38 16.77 -0.95
N THR A 44 8.07 17.11 -2.05
CA THR A 44 8.03 16.33 -3.30
C THR A 44 8.45 14.87 -3.07
N TYR A 45 9.55 14.65 -2.35
CA TYR A 45 10.05 13.31 -2.05
C TYR A 45 9.09 12.52 -1.15
N SER A 46 8.41 13.20 -0.22
CA SER A 46 7.41 12.59 0.66
C SER A 46 6.16 12.19 -0.12
N ASP A 47 5.70 13.02 -1.06
CA ASP A 47 4.55 12.72 -1.94
C ASP A 47 4.88 11.55 -2.88
N GLU A 48 6.05 11.58 -3.53
CA GLU A 48 6.53 10.50 -4.40
C GLU A 48 6.66 9.17 -3.63
N SER A 49 7.15 9.22 -2.38
CA SER A 49 7.22 8.08 -1.48
C SER A 49 5.85 7.50 -1.15
N ALA A 50 4.89 8.37 -0.80
CA ALA A 50 3.53 7.95 -0.50
C ALA A 50 2.85 7.31 -1.72
N GLN A 51 3.08 7.86 -2.91
CA GLN A 51 2.56 7.30 -4.16
C GLN A 51 3.16 5.92 -4.49
N ALA A 52 4.44 5.69 -4.17
CA ALA A 52 5.07 4.37 -4.28
C ALA A 52 4.35 3.33 -3.42
N ASP A 53 4.19 3.67 -2.14
CA ASP A 53 3.61 2.77 -1.15
C ASP A 53 2.17 2.45 -1.53
N ALA A 54 1.40 3.46 -1.95
CA ALA A 54 0.05 3.29 -2.48
C ALA A 54 0.00 2.36 -3.70
N SER A 55 0.95 2.49 -4.63
CA SER A 55 0.99 1.65 -5.85
C SER A 55 1.30 0.18 -5.51
N PHE A 56 2.20 -0.08 -4.56
CA PHE A 56 2.48 -1.44 -4.09
C PHE A 56 1.35 -2.00 -3.20
N ASP A 57 0.63 -1.16 -2.47
CA ASP A 57 -0.54 -1.58 -1.70
C ASP A 57 -1.72 -1.92 -2.63
N ASP A 58 -1.91 -1.17 -3.73
CA ASP A 58 -2.85 -1.52 -4.81
C ASP A 58 -2.63 -2.94 -5.36
N VAL A 59 -1.36 -3.29 -5.62
CA VAL A 59 -0.98 -4.63 -6.08
C VAL A 59 -1.26 -5.69 -5.02
N THR A 60 -1.15 -5.33 -3.74
CA THR A 60 -1.50 -6.22 -2.62
C THR A 60 -2.96 -6.57 -2.67
N ASP A 61 -3.83 -5.59 -2.83
CA ASP A 61 -5.27 -5.79 -2.86
C ASP A 61 -5.66 -6.68 -4.04
N VAL A 62 -5.14 -6.38 -5.24
CA VAL A 62 -5.33 -7.22 -6.43
C VAL A 62 -4.86 -8.67 -6.20
N GLY A 63 -3.66 -8.85 -5.64
CA GLY A 63 -3.08 -10.17 -5.39
C GLY A 63 -3.83 -10.96 -4.33
N MET A 64 -4.24 -10.31 -3.24
CA MET A 64 -4.98 -10.93 -2.14
C MET A 64 -6.40 -11.31 -2.56
N THR A 65 -7.10 -10.46 -3.30
CA THR A 65 -8.43 -10.79 -3.85
C THR A 65 -8.34 -11.99 -4.79
N ALA A 66 -7.39 -12.00 -5.72
CA ALA A 66 -7.17 -13.15 -6.60
C ALA A 66 -6.89 -14.45 -5.82
N ALA A 67 -6.05 -14.38 -4.80
CA ALA A 67 -5.69 -15.54 -3.98
C ALA A 67 -6.86 -16.04 -3.12
N ASP A 68 -7.70 -15.14 -2.61
CA ASP A 68 -8.91 -15.50 -1.87
C ASP A 68 -9.94 -16.16 -2.79
N GLU A 69 -10.17 -15.63 -3.99
CA GLU A 69 -11.11 -16.21 -4.97
C GLU A 69 -10.64 -17.58 -5.52
N ASP A 70 -9.33 -17.76 -5.71
CA ASP A 70 -8.76 -19.09 -6.02
C ASP A 70 -9.05 -20.10 -4.91
N ASN A 71 -8.90 -19.68 -3.66
CA ASN A 71 -9.19 -20.53 -2.52
C ASN A 71 -10.69 -20.84 -2.42
N THR A 72 -11.61 -19.87 -2.64
CA THR A 72 -13.05 -20.13 -2.62
C THR A 72 -13.48 -21.09 -3.72
N ALA A 73 -12.88 -21.02 -4.91
CA ALA A 73 -13.08 -22.01 -5.97
C ALA A 73 -12.60 -23.42 -5.59
N SER A 74 -11.63 -23.51 -4.68
CA SER A 74 -11.09 -24.79 -4.17
C SER A 74 -11.92 -25.41 -3.05
N VAL A 75 -12.68 -24.61 -2.28
CA VAL A 75 -13.46 -25.08 -1.11
C VAL A 75 -14.98 -24.98 -1.27
N GLY A 76 -15.47 -24.32 -2.32
CA GLY A 76 -16.79 -23.68 -2.31
C GLY A 76 -17.98 -24.50 -2.78
N ARG A 77 -17.82 -25.62 -3.49
CA ARG A 77 -18.97 -26.37 -4.04
C ARG A 77 -18.69 -27.88 -4.11
N MET A 78 -19.22 -28.65 -3.16
CA MET A 78 -19.47 -30.08 -3.39
C MET A 78 -20.31 -30.16 -4.68
N ASP A 79 -19.86 -30.91 -5.69
CA ASP A 79 -20.44 -31.02 -7.04
C ASP A 79 -20.13 -29.95 -8.11
N ARG A 80 -19.06 -29.14 -7.98
CA ARG A 80 -18.54 -28.42 -9.17
C ARG A 80 -17.05 -28.61 -9.37
N ASP A 81 -16.66 -28.74 -10.63
CA ASP A 81 -15.27 -28.67 -11.06
C ASP A 81 -14.65 -27.35 -10.61
N TYR A 82 -13.37 -27.41 -10.23
CA TYR A 82 -12.61 -26.23 -9.86
C TYR A 82 -12.60 -25.23 -11.02
N HIS A 83 -13.21 -24.06 -10.80
CA HIS A 83 -13.33 -23.01 -11.81
C HIS A 83 -13.46 -21.62 -11.14
N PRO A 84 -12.34 -20.95 -10.84
CA PRO A 84 -12.38 -19.59 -10.29
C PRO A 84 -12.85 -18.60 -11.37
N ASP A 85 -14.01 -18.00 -11.15
CA ASP A 85 -14.58 -16.99 -12.05
C ASP A 85 -14.07 -15.57 -11.76
N PHE A 86 -13.25 -15.39 -10.71
CA PHE A 86 -12.65 -14.12 -10.28
C PHE A 86 -13.60 -12.93 -10.37
N ALA A 87 -14.86 -13.12 -9.97
CA ALA A 87 -15.92 -12.14 -10.10
C ALA A 87 -15.64 -10.88 -9.26
N GLU A 88 -15.13 -11.04 -8.03
CA GLU A 88 -14.80 -9.92 -7.16
C GLU A 88 -13.62 -9.12 -7.70
N LEU A 89 -12.57 -9.82 -8.14
CA LEU A 89 -11.41 -9.18 -8.76
C LEU A 89 -11.82 -8.42 -10.02
N ARG A 90 -12.63 -9.03 -10.90
CA ARG A 90 -13.16 -8.38 -12.10
C ARG A 90 -14.03 -7.16 -11.79
N ALA A 91 -14.80 -7.20 -10.70
CA ALA A 91 -15.55 -6.03 -10.23
C ALA A 91 -14.61 -4.91 -9.73
N ALA A 92 -13.44 -5.26 -9.18
CA ALA A 92 -12.45 -4.30 -8.70
C ALA A 92 -11.62 -3.67 -9.83
N ILE A 93 -11.03 -4.50 -10.72
CA ILE A 93 -10.06 -4.06 -11.73
C ILE A 93 -10.65 -3.93 -13.15
N GLY A 94 -11.91 -4.30 -13.36
CA GLY A 94 -12.56 -4.32 -14.66
C GLY A 94 -12.37 -5.62 -15.45
N LEU A 95 -13.02 -5.68 -16.63
CA LEU A 95 -13.13 -6.89 -17.45
C LEU A 95 -12.04 -7.04 -18.52
N CYS A 96 -11.19 -6.02 -18.73
CA CYS A 96 -10.17 -6.06 -19.77
C CYS A 96 -8.95 -6.92 -19.42
N ALA A 97 -8.76 -7.29 -18.15
CA ALA A 97 -7.67 -8.16 -17.75
C ALA A 97 -7.97 -9.63 -18.07
N THR A 98 -7.02 -10.31 -18.70
CA THR A 98 -7.06 -11.77 -18.88
C THR A 98 -6.44 -12.44 -17.66
N ILE A 99 -7.22 -13.24 -16.95
CA ILE A 99 -6.77 -13.96 -15.75
C ILE A 99 -6.62 -15.43 -16.09
N THR A 100 -5.44 -15.99 -15.82
CA THR A 100 -5.14 -17.41 -16.07
C THR A 100 -4.56 -18.06 -14.81
N VAL A 101 -4.86 -19.34 -14.61
CA VAL A 101 -4.33 -20.14 -13.51
C VAL A 101 -3.54 -21.31 -14.08
N THR A 102 -2.25 -21.38 -13.77
CA THR A 102 -1.43 -22.57 -14.01
C THR A 102 -1.63 -23.54 -12.87
N ARG A 103 -1.84 -24.82 -13.19
CA ARG A 103 -2.35 -25.85 -12.27
C ARG A 103 -3.79 -25.51 -11.83
N ASN A 104 -4.68 -25.58 -12.81
CA ASN A 104 -6.11 -25.26 -12.69
C ASN A 104 -6.88 -26.43 -12.04
N ASP A 105 -6.47 -26.80 -10.83
CA ASP A 105 -7.09 -27.82 -9.97
C ASP A 105 -7.04 -27.36 -8.50
N THR A 106 -7.30 -28.22 -7.52
CA THR A 106 -7.30 -27.83 -6.09
C THR A 106 -5.93 -27.92 -5.40
N THR A 107 -4.86 -28.22 -6.13
CA THR A 107 -3.52 -28.49 -5.58
C THR A 107 -2.60 -27.27 -5.64
N TYR A 108 -1.66 -27.19 -4.70
CA TYR A 108 -0.66 -26.11 -4.59
C TYR A 108 0.76 -26.69 -4.69
N PRO A 109 1.78 -25.89 -5.11
CA PRO A 109 1.73 -24.45 -5.41
C PRO A 109 1.03 -24.12 -6.73
N LYS A 110 0.51 -22.89 -6.86
CA LYS A 110 -0.18 -22.39 -8.07
C LYS A 110 0.41 -21.08 -8.55
N THR A 111 0.18 -20.78 -9.83
CA THR A 111 0.53 -19.48 -10.41
C THR A 111 -0.71 -18.86 -11.07
N ILE A 112 -1.11 -17.67 -10.61
CA ILE A 112 -2.19 -16.88 -11.20
C ILE A 112 -1.54 -15.71 -11.94
N THR A 113 -1.83 -15.57 -13.23
CA THR A 113 -1.36 -14.44 -14.04
C THR A 113 -2.52 -13.54 -14.39
N ILE A 114 -2.38 -12.25 -14.09
CA ILE A 114 -3.33 -11.19 -14.43
C ILE A 114 -2.64 -10.34 -15.51
N ASP A 115 -3.12 -10.47 -16.74
CA ASP A 115 -2.57 -9.82 -17.93
C ASP A 115 -3.46 -8.67 -18.37
N PHE A 116 -2.97 -7.45 -18.23
CA PHE A 116 -3.67 -6.22 -18.61
C PHE A 116 -3.44 -5.83 -20.08
N GLY A 117 -2.64 -6.60 -20.83
CA GLY A 117 -2.26 -6.27 -22.20
C GLY A 117 -1.53 -4.92 -22.29
N ASP A 118 -1.71 -4.21 -23.40
CA ASP A 118 -1.07 -2.92 -23.63
C ASP A 118 -1.77 -1.76 -22.89
N SER A 119 -3.06 -1.91 -22.58
CA SER A 119 -3.86 -0.90 -21.92
C SER A 119 -5.18 -1.49 -21.40
N CYS A 120 -5.43 -1.31 -20.10
CA CYS A 120 -6.67 -1.72 -19.44
C CYS A 120 -7.05 -0.66 -18.41
N VAL A 121 -8.10 0.10 -18.69
CA VAL A 121 -8.69 1.04 -17.74
C VAL A 121 -9.71 0.28 -16.90
N GLY A 122 -9.41 0.14 -15.61
CA GLY A 122 -10.26 -0.58 -14.69
C GLY A 122 -11.50 0.21 -14.26
N LEU A 123 -12.47 -0.49 -13.67
CA LEU A 123 -13.64 0.13 -13.05
C LEU A 123 -13.27 1.02 -11.86
N ASP A 124 -12.06 0.85 -11.34
CA ASP A 124 -11.46 1.72 -10.33
C ASP A 124 -10.85 3.01 -10.87
N GLY A 125 -10.94 3.25 -12.18
CA GLY A 125 -10.42 4.44 -12.87
C GLY A 125 -8.90 4.41 -13.09
N LYS A 126 -8.22 3.31 -12.71
CA LYS A 126 -6.77 3.19 -12.87
C LYS A 126 -6.44 2.55 -14.20
N LEU A 127 -5.45 3.13 -14.89
CA LEU A 127 -4.92 2.58 -16.13
C LEU A 127 -3.80 1.59 -15.80
N ARG A 128 -3.93 0.34 -16.26
CA ARG A 128 -2.93 -0.71 -16.09
C ARG A 128 -2.48 -1.27 -17.43
N SER A 129 -1.24 -1.72 -17.51
CA SER A 129 -0.69 -2.48 -18.65
C SER A 129 0.39 -3.46 -18.16
N GLY A 130 0.73 -4.44 -18.97
CA GLY A 130 1.63 -5.53 -18.60
C GLY A 130 0.97 -6.57 -17.71
N LYS A 131 1.77 -7.29 -16.90
CA LYS A 131 1.27 -8.42 -16.11
C LYS A 131 1.68 -8.39 -14.66
N ILE A 132 0.77 -8.84 -13.81
CA ILE A 132 1.05 -9.23 -12.43
C ILE A 132 1.02 -10.76 -12.37
N VAL A 133 2.07 -11.36 -11.81
CA VAL A 133 2.20 -12.81 -11.67
C VAL A 133 2.26 -13.15 -10.19
N LEU A 134 1.28 -13.94 -9.75
CA LEU A 134 1.08 -14.36 -8.37
C LEU A 134 1.50 -15.82 -8.23
N HIS A 135 2.42 -16.12 -7.31
CA HIS A 135 2.81 -17.47 -6.94
C HIS A 135 2.33 -17.78 -5.52
N LEU A 136 1.51 -18.80 -5.37
CA LEU A 136 0.92 -19.22 -4.10
C LEU A 136 1.47 -20.57 -3.67
N THR A 137 2.05 -20.66 -2.47
CA THR A 137 2.51 -21.93 -1.91
C THR A 137 1.38 -22.75 -1.28
N GLY A 138 0.25 -22.11 -1.00
CA GLY A 138 -0.95 -22.69 -0.39
C GLY A 138 -2.08 -21.66 -0.37
N PRO A 139 -3.27 -22.03 0.15
CA PRO A 139 -4.36 -21.09 0.38
C PRO A 139 -3.92 -19.90 1.24
N ILE A 140 -4.04 -18.66 0.74
CA ILE A 140 -3.42 -17.50 1.40
C ILE A 140 -3.91 -17.22 2.83
N ARG A 141 -5.08 -17.77 3.22
CA ARG A 141 -5.63 -17.68 4.58
C ARG A 141 -5.18 -18.79 5.53
N LYS A 142 -4.45 -19.80 5.03
CA LYS A 142 -3.89 -20.89 5.82
C LYS A 142 -2.52 -20.46 6.39
N PRO A 143 -2.28 -20.63 7.72
CA PRO A 143 -0.98 -20.34 8.33
C PRO A 143 0.19 -20.99 7.59
N GLY A 144 1.27 -20.24 7.41
CA GLY A 144 2.48 -20.68 6.69
C GLY A 144 2.42 -20.55 5.17
N SER A 145 1.26 -20.17 4.60
CA SER A 145 1.16 -19.92 3.15
C SER A 145 1.82 -18.60 2.77
N VAL A 146 2.40 -18.55 1.58
CA VAL A 146 3.12 -17.39 1.04
C VAL A 146 2.56 -17.06 -0.34
N LEU A 147 2.25 -15.78 -0.54
CA LEU A 147 1.96 -15.18 -1.84
C LEU A 147 3.16 -14.34 -2.27
N THR A 148 3.77 -14.72 -3.37
CA THR A 148 4.82 -13.95 -4.04
C THR A 148 4.27 -13.30 -5.29
N ILE A 149 4.42 -11.99 -5.41
CA ILE A 149 3.94 -11.19 -6.53
C ILE A 149 5.15 -10.64 -7.28
N THR A 150 5.15 -10.83 -8.60
CA THR A 150 6.17 -10.32 -9.51
C THR A 150 5.51 -9.61 -10.69
N PHE A 151 6.30 -8.81 -11.40
CA PHE A 151 5.82 -7.92 -12.46
C PHE A 151 6.48 -8.27 -13.79
N VAL A 152 5.71 -8.20 -14.87
CA VAL A 152 6.22 -8.30 -16.24
C VAL A 152 5.79 -7.07 -17.01
N ASN A 153 6.72 -6.12 -17.19
CA ASN A 153 6.48 -4.82 -17.83
C ASN A 153 5.20 -4.14 -17.30
N PHE A 154 4.99 -4.17 -15.99
CA PHE A 154 3.74 -3.72 -15.38
C PHE A 154 3.75 -2.22 -15.13
N TYR A 155 2.68 -1.55 -15.57
CA TYR A 155 2.47 -0.13 -15.32
C TYR A 155 1.13 0.10 -14.65
N ILE A 156 1.08 1.06 -13.73
CA ILE A 156 -0.15 1.57 -13.13
C ILE A 156 -0.15 3.10 -13.16
N ASN A 157 -1.14 3.71 -13.81
CA ASN A 157 -1.20 5.15 -14.06
C ASN A 157 0.11 5.69 -14.64
N HIS A 158 0.67 4.96 -15.62
CA HIS A 158 1.95 5.22 -16.29
C HIS A 158 3.20 5.10 -15.41
N ILE A 159 3.07 4.67 -14.15
CA ILE A 159 4.18 4.36 -13.26
C ILE A 159 4.62 2.92 -13.51
N HIS A 160 5.88 2.72 -13.91
CA HIS A 160 6.47 1.39 -14.07
C HIS A 160 6.85 0.83 -12.70
N LEU A 161 6.41 -0.39 -12.40
CA LEU A 161 6.76 -1.10 -11.17
C LEU A 161 7.58 -2.35 -11.46
N GLU A 162 8.66 -2.49 -10.72
CA GLU A 162 9.51 -3.68 -10.71
C GLU A 162 9.76 -4.16 -9.28
N GLY A 163 10.32 -5.36 -9.16
CA GLY A 163 10.69 -5.98 -7.89
C GLY A 163 9.81 -7.18 -7.55
N THR A 164 9.94 -7.65 -6.31
CA THR A 164 9.17 -8.77 -5.78
C THR A 164 8.47 -8.37 -4.50
N LYS A 165 7.15 -8.59 -4.45
CA LYS A 165 6.36 -8.40 -3.24
C LYS A 165 6.02 -9.76 -2.62
N ILE A 166 6.22 -9.91 -1.32
CA ILE A 166 6.04 -11.17 -0.61
C ILE A 166 5.08 -10.95 0.55
N ILE A 167 4.04 -11.75 0.64
CA ILE A 167 3.04 -11.73 1.71
C ILE A 167 3.06 -13.11 2.37
N SER A 168 3.40 -13.17 3.65
CA SER A 168 3.41 -14.43 4.41
C SER A 168 2.31 -14.44 5.45
N ASN A 169 1.49 -15.47 5.43
CA ASN A 169 0.45 -15.69 6.43
C ASN A 169 1.07 -16.26 7.70
N LEU A 170 0.94 -15.51 8.79
CA LEU A 170 1.42 -15.87 10.13
C LEU A 170 0.26 -16.09 11.11
N ASN A 171 -0.97 -16.27 10.60
CA ASN A 171 -2.18 -16.42 11.41
C ASN A 171 -1.96 -17.47 12.50
N GLU A 172 -2.39 -17.14 13.71
CA GLU A 172 -2.18 -17.99 14.87
C GLU A 172 -3.24 -17.66 15.91
N ASN A 173 -3.76 -18.68 16.60
CA ASN A 173 -4.76 -18.53 17.68
C ASN A 173 -5.99 -17.70 17.27
N GLY A 174 -6.44 -17.84 16.02
CA GLY A 174 -7.59 -17.10 15.47
C GLY A 174 -7.30 -15.65 15.07
N ALA A 175 -6.13 -15.10 15.43
CA ALA A 175 -5.72 -13.76 15.06
C ALA A 175 -5.18 -13.72 13.63
N ILE A 176 -5.60 -12.73 12.85
CA ILE A 176 -5.01 -12.46 11.54
C ILE A 176 -3.62 -11.83 11.74
N LYS A 177 -2.59 -12.42 11.14
CA LYS A 177 -1.21 -11.92 11.14
C LYS A 177 -0.58 -12.10 9.77
N PHE A 178 0.09 -11.06 9.28
CA PHE A 178 0.81 -11.10 8.00
C PHE A 178 2.12 -10.33 8.08
N THR A 179 3.13 -10.79 7.35
CA THR A 179 4.20 -9.92 6.87
C THR A 179 3.93 -9.53 5.42
N VAL A 180 4.34 -8.32 5.06
CA VAL A 180 4.29 -7.79 3.70
C VAL A 180 5.65 -7.15 3.43
N GLN A 181 6.36 -7.66 2.43
CA GLN A 181 7.70 -7.21 2.09
C GLN A 181 7.79 -6.84 0.62
N VAL A 182 8.54 -5.80 0.29
CA VAL A 182 8.97 -5.48 -1.09
C VAL A 182 10.49 -5.56 -1.14
N VAL A 183 11.01 -6.36 -2.09
CA VAL A 183 12.44 -6.61 -2.29
C VAL A 183 12.82 -6.20 -3.70
N GLY A 184 13.92 -5.45 -3.83
CA GLY A 184 14.42 -4.99 -5.12
C GLY A 184 13.40 -4.15 -5.90
N GLY A 185 12.51 -3.44 -5.19
CA GLY A 185 11.48 -2.62 -5.82
C GLY A 185 12.11 -1.46 -6.58
N LYS A 186 11.56 -1.17 -7.76
CA LYS A 186 11.87 0.05 -8.51
C LYS A 186 10.60 0.68 -9.01
N VAL A 187 10.56 2.00 -8.97
CA VAL A 187 9.45 2.79 -9.44
C VAL A 187 9.98 3.81 -10.42
N THR A 188 9.40 3.87 -11.62
CA THR A 188 9.78 4.85 -12.65
C THR A 188 8.55 5.59 -13.14
N PHE A 189 8.58 6.92 -13.05
CA PHE A 189 7.52 7.81 -13.52
C PHE A 189 7.68 8.14 -15.02
N PRO A 190 6.60 8.63 -15.67
CA PRO A 190 6.66 9.08 -17.07
C PRO A 190 7.71 10.16 -17.35
N SER A 191 8.07 10.95 -16.33
CA SER A 191 9.12 11.96 -16.43
C SER A 191 10.53 11.37 -16.54
N GLY A 192 10.69 10.05 -16.43
CA GLY A 192 11.97 9.35 -16.36
C GLY A 192 12.62 9.38 -14.97
N ARG A 193 12.03 10.12 -14.01
CA ARG A 193 12.45 10.04 -12.61
C ARG A 193 12.08 8.66 -12.04
N GLY A 194 12.94 8.11 -11.21
CA GLY A 194 12.66 6.88 -10.48
C GLY A 194 13.45 6.76 -9.19
N TYR A 195 13.11 5.74 -8.43
CA TYR A 195 13.78 5.39 -7.18
C TYR A 195 13.73 3.88 -6.91
N SER A 196 14.66 3.41 -6.09
CA SER A 196 14.55 2.09 -5.46
C SER A 196 13.58 2.18 -4.28
N TYR A 197 12.86 1.10 -4.04
CA TYR A 197 11.91 0.99 -2.94
C TYR A 197 12.01 -0.41 -2.31
N GLU A 198 12.26 -0.43 -1.01
CA GLU A 198 12.23 -1.65 -0.19
C GLU A 198 11.38 -1.39 1.04
N SER A 199 10.61 -2.38 1.45
CA SER A 199 9.81 -2.24 2.67
C SER A 199 9.53 -3.57 3.35
N PHE A 200 9.23 -3.47 4.64
CA PHE A 200 8.74 -4.57 5.45
C PHE A 200 7.66 -4.02 6.38
N LYS A 201 6.48 -4.63 6.37
CA LYS A 201 5.37 -4.36 7.27
C LYS A 201 4.96 -5.66 7.96
N TYR A 202 4.79 -5.64 9.27
CA TYR A 202 4.11 -6.68 10.04
C TYR A 202 2.75 -6.15 10.46
N LYS A 203 1.69 -6.90 10.18
CA LYS A 203 0.29 -6.54 10.48
C LYS A 203 -0.30 -7.61 11.39
N LYS A 204 -0.88 -7.21 12.52
CA LYS A 204 -1.50 -8.10 13.50
C LYS A 204 -2.87 -7.58 13.90
N GLN A 205 -3.89 -8.42 13.83
CA GLN A 205 -5.20 -8.12 14.39
C GLN A 205 -5.13 -8.10 15.92
N ILE A 206 -5.69 -7.05 16.52
CA ILE A 206 -5.70 -6.81 17.96
C ILE A 206 -7.13 -6.66 18.53
N ALA A 207 -8.15 -6.53 17.69
CA ALA A 207 -9.56 -6.51 18.09
C ALA A 207 -10.46 -7.17 17.03
N GLY A 208 -11.69 -7.55 17.42
CA GLY A 208 -12.73 -8.10 16.54
C GLY A 208 -12.57 -9.58 16.18
N MET A 209 -11.61 -10.30 16.78
CA MET A 209 -11.35 -11.72 16.50
C MET A 209 -12.52 -12.64 16.88
N ASP A 210 -13.31 -12.24 17.88
CA ASP A 210 -14.43 -13.03 18.41
C ASP A 210 -15.74 -12.85 17.63
N THR A 211 -15.79 -11.91 16.68
CA THR A 211 -16.99 -11.62 15.89
C THR A 211 -16.78 -11.97 14.42
N ARG A 212 -17.89 -12.07 13.67
CA ARG A 212 -17.85 -12.19 12.20
C ARG A 212 -17.93 -10.84 11.50
N ILE A 213 -18.04 -9.75 12.26
CA ILE A 213 -18.09 -8.40 11.74
C ILE A 213 -16.66 -8.02 11.37
N VAL A 214 -16.45 -7.38 10.22
CA VAL A 214 -15.10 -6.93 9.80
C VAL A 214 -14.85 -5.50 10.31
N ARG A 215 -15.91 -4.72 10.47
CA ARG A 215 -15.85 -3.30 10.83
C ARG A 215 -15.33 -3.04 12.24
N ASP A 216 -15.52 -3.96 13.17
CA ASP A 216 -15.01 -3.90 14.55
C ASP A 216 -13.56 -4.40 14.69
N ASP A 217 -12.94 -4.86 13.60
CA ASP A 217 -11.54 -5.26 13.62
C ASP A 217 -10.61 -4.05 13.78
N ALA A 218 -9.52 -4.25 14.50
CA ALA A 218 -8.41 -3.31 14.58
C ALA A 218 -7.10 -4.04 14.38
N PHE A 219 -6.16 -3.37 13.74
CA PHE A 219 -4.85 -3.91 13.39
C PHE A 219 -3.74 -3.02 13.95
N GLU A 220 -2.73 -3.67 14.50
CA GLU A 220 -1.43 -3.10 14.82
C GLU A 220 -0.49 -3.33 13.62
N ILE A 221 0.25 -2.28 13.24
CA ILE A 221 1.18 -2.30 12.13
C ILE A 221 2.55 -1.80 12.62
N THR A 222 3.59 -2.59 12.39
CA THR A 222 4.99 -2.19 12.58
C THR A 222 5.77 -2.41 11.30
N GLY A 223 6.92 -1.76 11.15
CA GLY A 223 7.71 -1.91 9.94
C GLY A 223 8.51 -0.69 9.54
N TRP A 224 9.07 -0.77 8.34
CA TRP A 224 9.92 0.26 7.75
C TRP A 224 9.80 0.25 6.23
N ALA A 225 10.20 1.37 5.62
CA ALA A 225 10.46 1.47 4.19
C ALA A 225 11.72 2.29 3.93
N LYS A 226 12.41 2.00 2.84
CA LYS A 226 13.60 2.69 2.38
C LYS A 226 13.44 3.03 0.91
N ILE A 227 13.72 4.29 0.58
CA ILE A 227 13.63 4.82 -0.76
C ILE A 227 14.95 5.50 -1.09
N GLU A 228 15.53 5.16 -2.24
CA GLU A 228 16.72 5.83 -2.74
C GLU A 228 16.42 6.44 -4.10
N VAL A 229 16.43 7.77 -4.15
CA VAL A 229 16.22 8.52 -5.37
C VAL A 229 17.52 8.56 -6.17
N ASN A 230 17.42 8.54 -7.50
CA ASN A 230 18.59 8.49 -8.40
C ASN A 230 19.63 9.61 -8.18
N ASN A 231 19.25 10.73 -7.56
CA ASN A 231 20.15 11.84 -7.22
C ASN A 231 20.88 11.67 -5.88
N GLY A 232 20.75 10.50 -5.22
CA GLY A 232 21.43 10.16 -3.97
C GLY A 232 20.66 10.51 -2.69
N VAL A 233 19.46 11.08 -2.79
CA VAL A 233 18.60 11.31 -1.62
C VAL A 233 18.06 9.97 -1.11
N VAL A 234 18.23 9.73 0.19
CA VAL A 234 17.72 8.54 0.87
C VAL A 234 16.65 8.93 1.87
N ILE A 235 15.48 8.29 1.74
CA ILE A 235 14.36 8.43 2.65
C ILE A 235 14.19 7.12 3.40
N LYS A 236 14.10 7.20 4.73
CA LYS A 236 13.78 6.07 5.60
C LYS A 236 12.51 6.37 6.37
N LEU A 237 11.57 5.47 6.29
CA LEU A 237 10.33 5.46 7.04
C LEU A 237 10.44 4.36 8.09
N GLU A 238 10.20 4.68 9.35
CA GLU A 238 10.31 3.75 10.47
C GLU A 238 9.13 3.96 11.40
N ILE A 239 8.32 2.93 11.62
CA ILE A 239 7.25 2.96 12.62
C ILE A 239 7.90 2.79 13.99
N VAL A 240 7.96 3.87 14.78
CA VAL A 240 8.61 3.86 16.10
C VAL A 240 7.64 3.48 17.22
N ASP A 241 6.39 3.94 17.11
CA ASP A 241 5.27 3.46 17.92
C ASP A 241 4.29 2.74 16.98
N PRO A 242 3.83 1.52 17.29
CA PRO A 242 3.00 0.75 16.37
C PRO A 242 1.78 1.55 15.88
N LEU A 243 1.55 1.53 14.56
CA LEU A 243 0.40 2.22 13.99
C LEU A 243 -0.87 1.40 14.24
N ILE A 244 -1.92 2.05 14.72
CA ILE A 244 -3.21 1.42 14.97
C ILE A 244 -4.18 1.76 13.85
N LYS A 245 -4.61 0.74 13.10
CA LYS A 245 -5.59 0.85 12.03
C LYS A 245 -6.90 0.16 12.42
N LYS A 246 -7.87 0.94 12.88
CA LYS A 246 -9.26 0.48 13.08
C LYS A 246 -9.94 0.37 11.71
N VAL A 247 -10.60 -0.75 11.41
CA VAL A 247 -11.28 -0.93 10.12
C VAL A 247 -12.45 0.05 9.97
N ALA A 248 -13.16 0.35 11.06
CA ALA A 248 -14.21 1.36 11.07
C ALA A 248 -13.71 2.79 10.78
N CYS A 249 -12.40 3.03 10.86
CA CYS A 249 -11.80 4.33 10.68
C CYS A 249 -11.20 4.47 9.29
N HIS A 250 -11.35 5.62 8.65
CA HIS A 250 -10.71 5.87 7.35
C HIS A 250 -9.19 6.08 7.51
N TRP A 251 -8.76 6.77 8.56
CA TRP A 251 -7.36 7.12 8.81
C TRP A 251 -6.64 6.09 9.71
N ILE A 252 -5.33 6.25 9.86
CA ILE A 252 -4.57 5.62 10.95
C ILE A 252 -5.00 6.32 12.24
N SER A 253 -5.37 5.55 13.24
CA SER A 253 -5.94 6.09 14.48
C SER A 253 -4.86 6.54 15.47
N ASP A 254 -3.73 5.83 15.53
CA ASP A 254 -2.70 6.09 16.54
C ASP A 254 -1.33 5.59 16.08
N GLY A 255 -0.29 5.98 16.80
CA GLY A 255 1.10 5.59 16.58
C GLY A 255 1.93 6.67 15.87
N THR A 256 3.24 6.41 15.76
CA THR A 256 4.21 7.41 15.31
C THR A 256 5.07 6.86 14.19
N LEU A 257 5.11 7.59 13.07
CA LEU A 257 6.01 7.34 11.96
C LEU A 257 7.19 8.32 12.02
N LYS A 258 8.41 7.80 12.06
CA LYS A 258 9.64 8.58 11.87
C LYS A 258 9.97 8.62 10.39
N ILE A 259 10.18 9.83 9.87
CA ILE A 259 10.57 10.10 8.49
C ILE A 259 11.97 10.70 8.55
N GLN A 260 12.94 10.03 7.96
CA GLN A 260 14.31 10.52 7.86
C GLN A 260 14.64 10.75 6.39
N ILE A 261 14.92 12.00 6.02
CA ILE A 261 15.37 12.41 4.68
C ILE A 261 16.82 12.84 4.83
N ASN A 262 17.77 12.02 4.38
CA ASN A 262 19.19 12.15 4.69
C ASN A 262 19.42 12.33 6.20
N ASP A 263 19.87 13.51 6.66
CA ASP A 263 20.11 13.83 8.06
C ASP A 263 18.90 14.53 8.74
N ARG A 264 17.89 14.96 7.97
CA ARG A 264 16.70 15.62 8.50
C ARG A 264 15.72 14.59 9.03
N VAL A 265 15.35 14.71 10.30
CA VAL A 265 14.39 13.82 10.96
C VAL A 265 13.09 14.57 11.25
N LEU A 266 11.98 13.95 10.86
CA LEU A 266 10.63 14.36 11.17
C LEU A 266 9.91 13.19 11.86
N LYS A 267 8.88 13.52 12.65
CA LYS A 267 7.96 12.53 13.22
C LYS A 267 6.53 12.93 12.92
N LEU A 268 5.74 12.00 12.44
CA LEU A 268 4.32 12.15 12.20
C LEU A 268 3.57 11.29 13.23
N ASP A 269 2.92 11.97 14.17
CA ASP A 269 2.10 11.38 15.23
C ASP A 269 0.65 11.33 14.78
N TYR A 270 0.12 10.13 14.56
CA TYR A 270 -1.26 9.88 14.14
C TYR A 270 -2.25 9.87 15.31
N GLY A 271 -1.77 9.80 16.56
CA GLY A 271 -2.62 9.90 17.74
C GLY A 271 -3.07 11.33 18.00
N PHE A 272 -2.38 12.34 17.49
CA PHE A 272 -2.73 13.73 17.76
C PHE A 272 -4.07 14.16 17.14
N PRO A 273 -4.95 14.90 17.86
CA PRO A 273 -4.78 15.39 19.24
C PRO A 273 -5.39 14.50 20.33
N HIS A 274 -6.03 13.38 19.96
CA HIS A 274 -6.94 12.63 20.84
C HIS A 274 -6.59 11.13 21.00
N ASN A 275 -5.32 10.76 20.85
CA ASN A 275 -4.76 9.42 21.03
C ASN A 275 -5.64 8.28 20.48
N GLY A 276 -6.10 8.36 19.22
CA GLY A 276 -6.92 7.26 18.67
C GLY A 276 -8.36 7.58 18.29
N GLU A 277 -8.88 8.79 18.51
CA GLU A 277 -10.25 9.16 18.15
C GLU A 277 -10.42 9.46 16.67
N CYS A 278 -10.23 8.42 15.83
CA CYS A 278 -10.50 8.40 14.38
C CYS A 278 -10.81 9.76 13.74
N ASP A 279 -9.78 10.57 13.57
CA ASP A 279 -9.86 11.85 12.92
C ASP A 279 -8.83 11.92 11.79
N ASN A 280 -8.89 12.98 11.00
CA ASN A 280 -8.04 13.18 9.84
C ASN A 280 -6.83 14.06 10.16
N LYS A 281 -6.38 14.13 11.41
CA LYS A 281 -5.26 14.98 11.83
C LYS A 281 -4.07 14.11 12.23
N ALA A 282 -2.89 14.67 12.02
CA ALA A 282 -1.65 14.15 12.55
C ALA A 282 -0.73 15.33 12.90
N LEU A 283 0.13 15.16 13.89
CA LEU A 283 1.12 16.18 14.26
C LEU A 283 2.47 15.84 13.63
N LEU A 284 2.91 16.68 12.70
CA LEU A 284 4.26 16.64 12.16
C LEU A 284 5.17 17.47 13.07
N THR A 285 6.25 16.88 13.57
CA THR A 285 7.28 17.56 14.36
C THR A 285 8.67 17.39 13.75
N TRP A 286 9.53 18.40 13.90
CA TRP A 286 10.93 18.37 13.48
C TRP A 286 11.79 19.24 14.40
N ASN A 287 13.10 19.32 14.15
CA ASN A 287 14.05 20.07 14.99
C ASN A 287 13.99 19.65 16.47
N ASN A 288 13.93 18.34 16.72
CA ASN A 288 13.80 17.76 18.07
C ASN A 288 12.55 18.24 18.84
N GLY A 289 11.45 18.50 18.12
CA GLY A 289 10.16 18.91 18.71
C GLY A 289 9.99 20.43 18.83
N ASN A 290 11.01 21.23 18.49
CA ASN A 290 10.91 22.70 18.55
C ASN A 290 10.06 23.29 17.42
N SER A 291 9.72 22.50 16.42
CA SER A 291 8.90 22.93 15.29
C SER A 291 7.81 21.88 15.03
N GLN A 292 6.59 22.36 14.78
CA GLN A 292 5.42 21.50 14.63
C GLN A 292 4.40 22.07 13.63
N ARG A 293 3.65 21.18 13.00
CA ARG A 293 2.55 21.50 12.09
C ARG A 293 1.48 20.42 12.17
N VAL A 294 0.22 20.82 12.24
CA VAL A 294 -0.91 19.89 12.07
C VAL A 294 -1.09 19.60 10.58
N ILE A 295 -1.09 18.33 10.22
CA ILE A 295 -1.33 17.82 8.87
C ILE A 295 -2.75 17.27 8.81
N LEU A 296 -3.47 17.58 7.74
CA LEU A 296 -4.73 16.90 7.41
C LEU A 296 -4.42 15.71 6.51
N LEU A 297 -4.82 14.53 6.98
CA LEU A 297 -4.75 13.29 6.25
C LEU A 297 -5.83 13.30 5.14
N PRO A 298 -5.50 12.78 3.94
CA PRO A 298 -6.43 12.73 2.82
C PRO A 298 -7.62 11.80 3.07
#